data_AF-A0A9E5J674-F1
#
_entry.id   AF-A0A9E5J674-F1
#
_cell.length_a   1.000
_cell.length_b   1.000
_cell.length_c   1.000
_cell.angle_alpha   90.00
_cell.angle_beta   90.00
_cell.angle_gamma   90.00
#
_symmetry.space_group_name_H-M   'P 1'
#
loop_
_entity.id
_entity.type
_entity.pdbx_description
1 polymer ?
#
loop_
_entity_poly.entity_id
_entity_poly.type
_entity_poly.pdbx_seq_one_letter_code
_entity_poly.pdbx_strand_id
1 'polypeptide(L)'
;AEREEFILNPFSLTPDDPEPLKRLPHIVVVIDELADLMMVVGKKIEELIARLAQKARAAGIHLILATQRPSVDVITGLIKANIPTRIAFQVSSKIDSRTILDQMGAEALLGMGDMLYMPSGTGFPIRVHGAFVSDEEVHRVVSYLKTQGEPDYIEGVLEGGTTDGEDTGYGDSGDAEKDPMYDQAVEVVLKNRKASISLVQRHLKIGYNRAARLVEEMEKAGLVSSMSSSGQREILVPARTE
;
A
#
# COMPACT_ATOMS: atom_id res chain seq x y z
N ALA A 1 30.32 -25.50 -5.47
CA ALA A 1 29.31 -25.33 -4.41
C ALA A 1 29.66 -24.05 -3.69
N GLU A 2 29.09 -22.93 -4.12
CA GLU A 2 29.25 -21.66 -3.42
C GLU A 2 28.58 -21.81 -2.05
N ARG A 3 29.29 -21.50 -0.97
CA ARG A 3 28.69 -21.39 0.36
C ARG A 3 27.69 -20.25 0.28
N GLU A 4 26.40 -20.55 0.39
CA GLU A 4 25.39 -19.53 0.68
C GLU A 4 25.67 -19.00 2.10
N GLU A 5 26.53 -17.97 2.19
CA GLU A 5 26.64 -17.18 3.40
C GLU A 5 25.35 -16.37 3.54
N PHE A 6 24.42 -16.88 4.35
CA PHE A 6 23.16 -16.22 4.62
C PHE A 6 23.41 -14.92 5.39
N ILE A 7 22.84 -13.82 4.91
CA ILE A 7 22.79 -12.58 5.67
C ILE A 7 21.76 -12.80 6.78
N LEU A 8 22.19 -12.73 8.03
CA LEU A 8 21.33 -12.95 9.19
C LEU A 8 20.50 -11.70 9.49
N ASN A 9 19.28 -11.88 10.01
CA ASN A 9 18.39 -10.77 10.34
C ASN A 9 18.97 -9.96 11.52
N PRO A 10 19.36 -8.68 11.32
CA PRO A 10 19.90 -7.86 12.40
C PRO A 10 18.83 -7.45 13.43
N PHE A 11 17.56 -7.71 13.15
CA PHE A 11 16.41 -7.42 14.02
C PHE A 11 15.72 -8.69 14.53
N SER A 12 16.45 -9.82 14.57
CA SER A 12 15.90 -11.06 15.12
C SER A 12 15.45 -10.88 16.57
N LEU A 13 14.34 -11.55 16.92
CA LEU A 13 13.89 -11.68 18.30
C LEU A 13 14.83 -12.57 19.14
N THR A 14 15.72 -13.32 18.50
CA THR A 14 16.77 -14.15 19.10
C THR A 14 18.15 -13.69 18.61
N PRO A 15 18.76 -12.64 19.23
CA PRO A 15 20.02 -12.07 18.78
C PRO A 15 21.21 -13.04 18.75
N ASP A 16 21.18 -14.07 19.59
CA ASP A 16 22.23 -15.12 19.66
C ASP A 16 22.07 -16.21 18.58
N ASP A 17 20.89 -16.30 17.94
CA ASP A 17 20.60 -17.20 16.82
C ASP A 17 19.63 -16.52 15.84
N PRO A 18 20.10 -15.52 15.07
CA PRO A 18 19.25 -14.73 14.21
C PRO A 18 18.84 -15.51 12.96
N GLU A 19 17.56 -15.48 12.61
CA GLU A 19 17.08 -16.15 11.40
C GLU A 19 17.68 -15.54 10.11
N PRO A 20 17.95 -16.34 9.07
CA PRO A 20 18.48 -15.83 7.82
C PRO A 20 17.44 -14.96 7.10
N LEU A 21 17.88 -13.81 6.56
CA LEU A 21 17.06 -12.97 5.72
C LEU A 21 16.66 -13.71 4.45
N LYS A 22 15.39 -13.54 4.07
CA LYS A 22 14.87 -14.04 2.80
C LYS A 22 14.97 -12.96 1.74
N ARG A 23 15.19 -13.37 0.49
CA ARG A 23 15.15 -12.48 -0.66
C ARG A 23 13.73 -11.92 -0.81
N LEU A 24 13.61 -10.60 -0.86
CA LEU A 24 12.33 -9.95 -1.10
C LEU A 24 11.92 -10.08 -2.58
N PRO A 25 10.64 -10.34 -2.86
CA PRO A 25 10.12 -10.35 -4.22
C PRO A 25 9.96 -8.92 -4.74
N HIS A 26 9.90 -8.78 -6.07
CA HIS A 26 9.34 -7.57 -6.67
C HIS A 26 7.82 -7.54 -6.44
N ILE A 27 7.29 -6.35 -6.17
CA ILE A 27 5.85 -6.14 -5.99
C ILE A 27 5.35 -5.37 -7.21
N VAL A 28 4.34 -5.90 -7.89
CA VAL A 28 3.68 -5.23 -9.02
C VAL A 28 2.23 -4.95 -8.63
N VAL A 29 1.86 -3.67 -8.61
CA VAL A 29 0.51 -3.21 -8.34
C VAL A 29 -0.14 -2.85 -9.67
N VAL A 30 -1.22 -3.56 -10.02
CA VAL A 30 -1.97 -3.36 -11.27
C VAL A 30 -3.33 -2.76 -10.95
N ILE A 31 -3.65 -1.63 -11.58
CA ILE A 31 -4.96 -0.97 -11.48
C ILE A 31 -5.56 -0.98 -12.89
N ASP A 32 -6.62 -1.76 -13.08
CA ASP A 32 -7.23 -1.96 -14.40
C ASP A 32 -8.03 -0.73 -14.88
N GLU A 33 -8.67 -0.02 -13.95
CA GLU A 33 -9.41 1.20 -14.24
C GLU A 33 -9.14 2.27 -13.17
N LEU A 34 -8.13 3.11 -13.43
CA LEU A 34 -7.73 4.19 -12.55
C LEU A 34 -8.86 5.21 -12.31
N ALA A 35 -9.71 5.45 -13.32
CA ALA A 35 -10.75 6.46 -13.22
C ALA A 35 -11.79 6.14 -12.14
N ASP A 36 -12.07 4.85 -11.88
CA ASP A 36 -12.99 4.46 -10.81
C ASP A 36 -12.43 4.83 -9.43
N LEU A 37 -11.14 4.63 -9.21
CA LEU A 37 -10.49 5.05 -7.96
C LEU A 37 -10.46 6.57 -7.81
N MET A 38 -10.17 7.29 -8.89
CA MET A 38 -10.16 8.76 -8.89
C MET A 38 -11.55 9.34 -8.59
N MET A 39 -12.62 8.69 -9.06
CA MET A 39 -14.00 9.15 -8.81
C MET A 39 -14.48 8.88 -7.39
N VAL A 40 -14.06 7.75 -6.79
CA VAL A 40 -14.51 7.35 -5.45
C VAL A 40 -13.67 7.99 -4.34
N VAL A 41 -12.34 7.99 -4.50
CA VAL A 41 -11.39 8.40 -3.45
C VAL A 41 -10.82 9.80 -3.71
N GLY A 42 -10.85 10.27 -4.96
CA GLY A 42 -10.42 11.63 -5.30
C GLY A 42 -8.93 11.87 -5.08
N LYS A 43 -8.56 13.06 -4.60
CA LYS A 43 -7.16 13.52 -4.49
C LYS A 43 -6.25 12.61 -3.65
N LYS A 44 -6.80 11.92 -2.65
CA LYS A 44 -5.99 11.04 -1.78
C LYS A 44 -5.35 9.89 -2.55
N ILE A 45 -6.01 9.36 -3.60
CA ILE A 45 -5.41 8.28 -4.41
C ILE A 45 -4.28 8.80 -5.29
N GLU A 46 -4.43 10.00 -5.86
CA GLU A 46 -3.41 10.66 -6.68
C GLU A 46 -2.13 10.90 -5.89
N GLU A 47 -2.24 11.40 -4.66
CA GLU A 47 -1.11 11.60 -3.75
C GLU A 47 -0.40 10.30 -3.39
N LEU A 48 -1.15 9.22 -3.12
CA LEU A 48 -0.58 7.91 -2.83
C LEU A 48 0.16 7.33 -4.04
N ILE A 49 -0.42 7.43 -5.24
CA ILE A 49 0.21 6.98 -6.48
C ILE A 49 1.48 7.78 -6.75
N ALA A 50 1.43 9.12 -6.63
CA ALA A 50 2.59 9.98 -6.83
C ALA A 50 3.71 9.64 -5.84
N ARG A 51 3.38 9.53 -4.55
CA ARG A 51 4.34 9.19 -3.49
C ARG A 51 4.99 7.83 -3.73
N LEU A 52 4.19 6.84 -4.14
CA LEU A 52 4.68 5.50 -4.43
C LEU A 52 5.61 5.54 -5.66
N ALA A 53 5.16 6.10 -6.78
CA ALA A 53 5.93 6.20 -8.01
C ALA A 53 7.30 6.91 -7.83
N GLN A 54 7.38 7.92 -6.94
CA GLN A 54 8.63 8.63 -6.64
C GLN A 54 9.69 7.79 -5.91
N LYS A 55 9.27 6.88 -5.03
CA LYS A 55 10.17 6.18 -4.08
C LYS A 55 10.32 4.69 -4.38
N ALA A 56 9.38 4.10 -5.10
CA ALA A 56 9.23 2.66 -5.27
C ALA A 56 10.34 1.97 -6.08
N ARG A 57 10.99 2.68 -7.02
CA ARG A 57 11.93 2.08 -7.98
C ARG A 57 13.06 1.30 -7.31
N ALA A 58 13.72 1.89 -6.31
CA ALA A 58 14.83 1.24 -5.60
C ALA A 58 14.35 0.14 -4.63
N ALA A 59 13.08 0.22 -4.20
CA ALA A 59 12.45 -0.77 -3.34
C ALA A 59 11.88 -1.97 -4.10
N GLY A 60 11.98 -1.99 -5.44
CA GLY A 60 11.45 -3.08 -6.27
C GLY A 60 9.92 -3.13 -6.36
N ILE A 61 9.25 -2.00 -6.12
CA ILE A 61 7.80 -1.86 -6.27
C ILE A 61 7.50 -1.17 -7.61
N HIS A 62 6.56 -1.70 -8.38
CA HIS A 62 6.20 -1.24 -9.72
C HIS A 62 4.70 -1.03 -9.85
N LEU A 63 4.31 -0.01 -10.61
CA LEU A 63 2.90 0.34 -10.84
C LEU A 63 2.55 0.15 -12.31
N ILE A 64 1.41 -0.48 -12.58
CA ILE A 64 0.75 -0.53 -13.88
C ILE A 64 -0.63 0.08 -13.70
N LEU A 65 -0.86 1.23 -14.34
CA LEU A 65 -2.14 1.93 -14.29
C LEU A 65 -2.78 1.90 -15.68
N ALA A 66 -3.97 1.35 -15.77
CA ALA A 66 -4.78 1.32 -16.97
C ALA A 66 -6.07 2.13 -16.75
N THR A 67 -6.62 2.65 -17.84
CA THR A 67 -7.91 3.34 -17.86
C THR A 67 -8.46 3.39 -19.27
N GLN A 68 -9.79 3.30 -19.41
CA GLN A 68 -10.49 3.56 -20.67
C GLN A 68 -10.95 5.02 -20.79
N ARG A 69 -10.74 5.84 -19.75
CA ARG A 69 -11.17 7.24 -19.69
C ARG A 69 -9.95 8.18 -19.63
N PRO A 70 -9.28 8.43 -20.77
CA PRO A 70 -8.09 9.27 -20.83
C PRO A 70 -8.42 10.78 -20.75
N SER A 71 -9.06 11.21 -19.66
CA SER A 71 -9.34 12.62 -19.37
C SER A 71 -8.26 13.26 -18.51
N VAL A 72 -8.19 14.59 -18.53
CA VAL A 72 -7.23 15.37 -17.71
C VAL A 72 -7.47 15.18 -16.21
N ASP A 73 -8.70 14.88 -15.82
CA ASP A 73 -9.09 14.64 -14.43
C ASP A 73 -8.62 13.26 -13.91
N VAL A 74 -8.40 12.31 -14.83
CA VAL A 74 -7.89 10.95 -14.50
C VAL A 74 -6.38 10.89 -14.66
N ILE A 75 -5.86 11.36 -15.80
CA ILE A 75 -4.43 11.37 -16.12
C ILE A 75 -3.90 12.79 -15.88
N THR A 76 -3.83 13.15 -14.61
CA THR A 76 -3.44 14.49 -14.17
C THR A 76 -1.96 14.79 -14.42
N GLY A 77 -1.57 16.04 -14.22
CA GLY A 77 -0.16 16.45 -14.26
C GLY A 77 0.71 15.72 -13.23
N LEU A 78 0.21 15.46 -12.02
CA LEU A 78 0.98 14.74 -10.98
C LEU A 78 1.20 13.28 -11.35
N ILE A 79 0.19 12.60 -11.91
CA ILE A 79 0.34 11.24 -12.41
C ILE A 79 1.40 11.21 -13.52
N LYS A 80 1.27 12.10 -14.52
CA LYS A 80 2.21 12.18 -15.65
C LYS A 80 3.64 12.48 -15.22
N ALA A 81 3.83 13.34 -14.22
CA ALA A 81 5.15 13.72 -13.72
C ALA A 81 5.91 12.54 -13.09
N ASN A 82 5.20 11.56 -12.53
CA ASN A 82 5.82 10.44 -11.83
C ASN A 82 5.79 9.11 -12.62
N ILE A 83 5.05 9.06 -13.74
CA ILE A 83 4.94 7.87 -14.60
C ILE A 83 5.43 8.23 -16.02
N PRO A 84 6.74 8.11 -16.28
CA PRO A 84 7.35 8.58 -17.53
C PRO A 84 7.19 7.60 -18.70
N THR A 85 6.91 6.32 -18.41
CA THR A 85 6.68 5.30 -19.45
C THR A 85 5.19 5.14 -19.69
N ARG A 86 4.75 5.25 -20.95
CA ARG A 86 3.33 5.28 -21.29
C ARG A 86 3.03 4.41 -22.49
N ILE A 87 1.83 3.84 -22.52
CA ILE A 87 1.28 3.10 -23.64
C ILE A 87 -0.09 3.70 -23.94
N ALA A 88 -0.37 3.98 -25.20
CA ALA A 88 -1.70 4.34 -25.67
C ALA A 88 -2.14 3.36 -26.76
N PHE A 89 -3.26 2.68 -26.53
CA PHE A 89 -4.01 2.02 -27.60
C PHE A 89 -4.83 3.04 -28.38
N GLN A 90 -5.63 2.58 -29.34
CA GLN A 90 -6.54 3.46 -30.08
C GLN A 90 -7.44 4.26 -29.13
N VAL A 91 -7.48 5.57 -29.35
CA VAL A 91 -8.36 6.50 -28.63
C VAL A 91 -9.27 7.26 -29.60
N SER A 92 -10.34 7.85 -29.09
CA SER A 92 -11.36 8.50 -29.90
C SER A 92 -10.92 9.83 -30.50
N SER A 93 -9.98 10.54 -29.87
CA SER A 93 -9.62 11.90 -30.29
C SER A 93 -8.15 12.25 -30.11
N LYS A 94 -7.72 13.29 -30.83
CA LYS A 94 -6.41 13.94 -30.67
C LYS A 94 -6.19 14.50 -29.27
N ILE A 95 -7.26 14.86 -28.58
CA ILE A 95 -7.20 15.38 -27.21
C ILE A 95 -6.84 14.23 -26.27
N ASP A 96 -7.52 13.09 -26.39
CA ASP A 96 -7.24 11.88 -25.59
C ASP A 96 -5.81 11.38 -25.81
N SER A 97 -5.34 11.37 -27.06
CA SER A 97 -3.94 11.01 -27.37
C SER A 97 -2.96 11.92 -26.63
N ARG A 98 -3.21 13.23 -26.62
CA ARG A 98 -2.36 14.19 -25.90
C ARG A 98 -2.46 14.03 -24.39
N THR A 99 -3.62 13.69 -23.87
CA THR A 99 -3.78 13.45 -22.43
C THR A 99 -2.86 12.32 -21.97
N ILE A 100 -2.74 11.23 -22.75
CA ILE A 100 -1.88 10.09 -22.41
C ILE A 100 -0.41 10.36 -22.76
N LEU A 101 -0.11 10.75 -23.99
CA LEU A 101 1.26 10.77 -24.54
C LEU A 101 1.89 12.16 -24.59
N ASP A 102 1.16 13.22 -24.24
CA ASP A 102 1.53 14.62 -24.50
C ASP A 102 1.69 14.96 -26.01
N GLN A 103 1.26 14.04 -26.88
CA GLN A 103 1.30 14.19 -28.34
C GLN A 103 0.11 13.51 -29.04
N MET A 104 -0.12 13.88 -30.29
CA MET A 104 -1.08 13.22 -31.17
C MET A 104 -0.51 11.89 -31.73
N GLY A 105 -1.39 11.02 -32.22
CA GLY A 105 -1.03 9.81 -32.97
C GLY A 105 -1.85 8.59 -32.56
N ALA A 106 -2.28 8.49 -31.30
CA ALA A 106 -3.02 7.33 -30.83
C ALA A 106 -4.45 7.27 -31.42
N GLU A 107 -5.01 8.40 -31.84
CA GLU A 107 -6.31 8.45 -32.51
C GLU A 107 -6.31 7.84 -33.92
N ALA A 108 -5.12 7.67 -34.51
CA ALA A 108 -4.94 7.10 -35.85
C ALA A 108 -4.58 5.60 -35.82
N LEU A 109 -4.54 4.98 -34.64
CA LEU A 109 -4.30 3.55 -34.50
C LEU A 109 -5.48 2.72 -35.02
N LEU A 110 -5.20 1.48 -35.37
CA LEU A 110 -6.15 0.58 -36.03
C LEU A 110 -7.06 -0.18 -35.06
N GLY A 111 -6.87 -0.02 -33.75
CA GLY A 111 -7.51 -0.83 -32.72
C GLY A 111 -6.89 -2.23 -32.62
N MET A 112 -7.60 -3.17 -31.97
CA MET A 112 -7.24 -4.60 -31.92
C MET A 112 -5.77 -4.89 -31.52
N GLY A 113 -5.24 -4.14 -30.54
CA GLY A 113 -3.88 -4.31 -30.04
C GLY A 113 -2.83 -3.37 -30.66
N ASP A 114 -3.17 -2.57 -31.67
CA ASP A 114 -2.28 -1.53 -32.20
C ASP A 114 -2.07 -0.42 -31.14
N MET A 115 -0.81 -0.09 -30.85
CA MET A 115 -0.46 0.83 -29.77
C MET A 115 0.77 1.71 -30.08
N LEU A 116 0.85 2.82 -29.37
CA LEU A 116 2.03 3.66 -29.25
C LEU A 116 2.67 3.45 -27.88
N TYR A 117 3.93 3.01 -27.87
CA TYR A 117 4.74 2.85 -26.68
C TYR A 117 5.74 4.00 -26.55
N MET A 118 5.69 4.72 -25.44
CA MET A 118 6.61 5.81 -25.12
C MET A 118 7.51 5.41 -23.95
N PRO A 119 8.77 5.02 -24.22
CA PRO A 119 9.72 4.72 -23.17
C PRO A 119 10.18 6.00 -22.44
N SER A 120 10.53 5.84 -21.16
CA SER A 120 11.11 6.92 -20.36
C SER A 120 12.37 7.49 -21.01
N GLY A 121 12.51 8.82 -20.97
CA GLY A 121 13.69 9.53 -21.48
C GLY A 121 13.71 9.75 -22.99
N THR A 122 12.71 9.25 -23.73
CA THR A 122 12.55 9.52 -25.16
C THR A 122 11.41 10.51 -25.39
N GLY A 123 11.50 11.31 -26.46
CA GLY A 123 10.46 12.29 -26.83
C GLY A 123 9.48 11.80 -27.90
N PHE A 124 9.63 10.56 -28.40
CA PHE A 124 8.82 10.04 -29.49
C PHE A 124 8.39 8.59 -29.19
N PRO A 125 7.10 8.26 -29.36
CA PRO A 125 6.62 6.90 -29.19
C PRO A 125 6.99 6.04 -30.39
N ILE A 126 7.07 4.75 -30.12
CA ILE A 126 7.30 3.68 -31.07
C ILE A 126 5.96 2.99 -31.29
N ARG A 127 5.56 2.80 -32.56
CA ARG A 127 4.36 2.02 -32.88
C ARG A 127 4.66 0.53 -32.69
N VAL A 128 3.79 -0.16 -31.98
CA VAL A 128 3.91 -1.59 -31.67
C VAL A 128 2.58 -2.27 -31.92
N HIS A 129 2.61 -3.48 -32.45
CA HIS A 129 1.44 -4.34 -32.54
C HIS A 129 1.43 -5.28 -31.34
N GLY A 130 0.43 -5.13 -30.47
CA GLY A 130 0.26 -5.93 -29.27
C GLY A 130 0.07 -7.41 -29.60
N ALA A 131 0.70 -8.26 -28.80
CA ALA A 131 0.46 -9.70 -28.89
C ALA A 131 -0.98 -9.99 -28.45
N PHE A 132 -1.70 -10.73 -29.28
CA PHE A 132 -3.04 -11.21 -28.93
C PHE A 132 -2.90 -12.40 -27.98
N VAL A 133 -3.69 -12.38 -26.91
CA VAL A 133 -3.89 -13.50 -26.00
C VAL A 133 -5.38 -13.63 -25.76
N SER A 134 -5.91 -14.83 -25.96
CA SER A 134 -7.32 -15.13 -25.71
C SER A 134 -7.59 -15.37 -24.23
N ASP A 135 -8.83 -15.18 -23.81
CA ASP A 135 -9.25 -15.51 -22.44
C ASP A 135 -8.98 -16.98 -22.12
N GLU A 136 -9.14 -17.89 -23.08
CA GLU A 136 -8.85 -19.31 -22.89
C GLU A 136 -7.37 -19.55 -22.58
N GLU A 137 -6.46 -18.87 -23.27
CA GLU A 137 -5.01 -18.92 -22.98
C GLU A 137 -4.70 -18.46 -21.57
N VAL A 138 -5.32 -17.36 -21.12
CA VAL A 138 -5.17 -16.87 -19.75
C VAL A 138 -5.67 -17.90 -18.74
N HIS A 139 -6.86 -18.48 -18.95
CA HIS A 139 -7.42 -19.50 -18.07
C HIS A 139 -6.53 -20.75 -17.99
N ARG A 140 -5.90 -21.16 -19.11
CA ARG A 140 -4.95 -22.29 -19.11
C ARG A 140 -3.71 -22.00 -18.27
N VAL A 141 -3.13 -20.79 -18.39
CA VAL A 141 -1.96 -20.40 -17.58
C VAL A 141 -2.34 -20.30 -16.10
N VAL A 142 -3.47 -19.69 -15.77
CA VAL A 142 -3.95 -19.61 -14.37
C VAL A 142 -4.17 -20.99 -13.79
N SER A 143 -4.78 -21.91 -14.55
CA SER A 143 -5.01 -23.28 -14.10
C SER A 143 -3.71 -24.01 -13.81
N TYR A 144 -2.71 -23.88 -14.68
CA TYR A 144 -1.38 -24.43 -14.45
C TYR A 144 -0.71 -23.83 -13.20
N LEU A 145 -0.80 -22.51 -12.99
CA LEU A 145 -0.22 -21.85 -11.82
C LEU A 145 -0.85 -22.34 -10.51
N LYS A 146 -2.17 -22.55 -10.49
CA LYS A 146 -2.88 -23.10 -9.33
C LYS A 146 -2.43 -24.52 -8.97
N THR A 147 -1.84 -25.29 -9.89
CA THR A 147 -1.27 -26.60 -9.55
C THR A 147 0.11 -26.50 -8.91
N GLN A 148 0.75 -25.32 -8.95
CA GLN A 148 2.09 -25.12 -8.38
C GLN A 148 2.03 -24.73 -6.89
N GLY A 149 0.88 -24.24 -6.40
CA GLY A 149 0.70 -23.88 -5.00
C GLY A 149 -0.56 -23.06 -4.75
N GLU A 150 -0.93 -22.96 -3.48
CA GLU A 150 -2.03 -22.12 -3.01
C GLU A 150 -1.59 -20.65 -2.90
N PRO A 151 -2.52 -19.69 -3.03
CA PRO A 151 -2.21 -18.28 -2.83
C PRO A 151 -1.80 -17.98 -1.38
N ASP A 152 -0.67 -17.29 -1.22
CA ASP A 152 -0.17 -16.79 0.06
C ASP A 152 -0.61 -15.34 0.26
N TYR A 153 -1.81 -15.14 0.81
CA TYR A 153 -2.36 -13.81 1.06
C TYR A 153 -1.84 -13.23 2.38
N ILE A 154 -1.39 -11.98 2.33
CA ILE A 154 -0.98 -11.23 3.51
C ILE A 154 -2.23 -10.58 4.14
N GLU A 155 -2.64 -11.08 5.30
CA GLU A 155 -3.72 -10.49 6.09
C GLU A 155 -3.41 -9.03 6.45
N GLY A 156 -4.42 -8.16 6.42
CA GLY A 156 -4.27 -6.74 6.75
C GLY A 156 -3.84 -5.83 5.59
N VAL A 157 -3.40 -6.36 4.43
CA VAL A 157 -3.04 -5.50 3.27
C VAL A 157 -4.23 -4.65 2.80
N LEU A 158 -5.43 -5.22 2.84
CA LEU A 158 -6.66 -4.54 2.42
C LEU A 158 -7.31 -3.71 3.53
N GLU A 159 -6.87 -3.86 4.78
CA GLU A 159 -7.48 -3.16 5.92
C GLU A 159 -7.10 -1.67 5.96
N GLY A 160 -6.15 -1.25 5.12
CA GLY A 160 -5.75 0.14 4.97
C GLY A 160 -5.01 0.64 6.22
N GLY A 161 -3.73 0.98 6.07
CA GLY A 161 -3.12 1.87 7.06
C GLY A 161 -3.86 3.20 6.98
N THR A 162 -4.61 3.55 8.03
CA THR A 162 -5.22 4.89 8.17
C THR A 162 -4.09 5.92 8.07
N THR A 163 -3.84 6.44 6.86
CA THR A 163 -3.14 7.71 6.65
C THR A 163 -4.10 8.83 7.01
N ASP A 164 -4.49 8.87 8.28
CA ASP A 164 -5.03 10.06 8.91
C ASP A 164 -4.01 10.43 9.99
N GLY A 165 -3.03 11.20 9.51
CA GLY A 165 -2.01 11.87 10.28
C GLY A 165 -1.67 13.07 9.44
N GLU A 166 -2.48 14.11 9.61
CA GLU A 166 -2.33 15.42 9.02
C GLU A 166 -0.86 15.87 9.12
N ASP A 167 -0.26 16.15 7.97
CA ASP A 167 0.90 17.03 7.88
C ASP A 167 0.39 18.48 7.90
N THR A 168 -0.29 18.86 8.99
CA THR A 168 -0.65 20.24 9.27
C THR A 168 -0.05 20.67 10.60
N GLY A 169 1.02 21.44 10.49
CA GLY A 169 1.27 22.53 11.42
C GLY A 169 2.12 22.19 12.64
N TYR A 170 3.29 22.82 12.68
CA TYR A 170 3.86 23.32 13.92
C TYR A 170 2.77 23.93 14.81
N GLY A 171 2.51 23.34 15.96
CA GLY A 171 1.52 23.83 16.92
C GLY A 171 1.63 23.09 18.25
N ASP A 172 2.35 23.72 19.16
CA ASP A 172 2.44 23.35 20.58
C ASP A 172 1.06 23.37 21.27
N SER A 173 0.94 22.56 22.33
CA SER A 173 -0.03 22.66 23.44
C SER A 173 -1.51 22.32 23.20
N GLY A 174 -1.94 21.21 23.81
CA GLY A 174 -3.18 21.15 24.60
C GLY A 174 -4.40 20.46 23.97
N ASP A 175 -4.68 19.25 24.46
CA ASP A 175 -6.02 18.64 24.52
C ASP A 175 -6.69 18.27 23.18
N ALA A 176 -5.93 17.61 22.29
CA ALA A 176 -6.46 17.00 21.07
C ALA A 176 -7.23 15.70 21.39
N GLU A 177 -8.54 15.75 21.13
CA GLU A 177 -9.51 14.65 20.99
C GLU A 177 -9.12 13.29 21.58
N LYS A 178 -9.77 12.92 22.70
CA LYS A 178 -9.79 11.53 23.19
C LYS A 178 -10.18 10.59 22.06
N ASP A 179 -9.33 9.60 21.75
CA ASP A 179 -9.63 8.60 20.74
C ASP A 179 -11.00 7.94 21.07
N PRO A 180 -11.98 7.91 20.14
CA PRO A 180 -13.31 7.34 20.40
C PRO A 180 -13.31 5.88 20.87
N MET A 181 -12.21 5.16 20.62
CA MET A 181 -12.03 3.76 21.01
C MET A 181 -11.27 3.59 22.33
N TYR A 182 -10.90 4.67 23.01
CA TYR A 182 -10.15 4.63 24.27
C TYR A 182 -10.86 3.82 25.35
N ASP A 183 -12.14 4.08 25.59
CA ASP A 183 -12.91 3.37 26.63
C ASP A 183 -13.05 1.87 26.30
N GLN A 184 -13.21 1.53 25.02
CA GLN A 184 -13.27 0.14 24.56
C GLN A 184 -11.91 -0.56 24.74
N ALA A 185 -10.81 0.16 24.49
CA ALA A 185 -9.46 -0.35 24.68
C ALA A 185 -9.17 -0.61 26.16
N VAL A 186 -9.60 0.30 27.05
CA VAL A 186 -9.51 0.12 28.50
C VAL A 186 -10.29 -1.12 28.93
N GLU A 187 -11.52 -1.30 28.43
CA GLU A 187 -12.34 -2.48 28.75
C GLU A 187 -11.65 -3.78 28.33
N VAL A 188 -11.08 -3.84 27.12
CA VAL A 188 -10.33 -5.00 26.63
C VAL A 188 -9.15 -5.33 27.54
N VAL A 189 -8.36 -4.32 27.94
CA VAL A 189 -7.18 -4.49 28.80
C VAL A 189 -7.59 -4.97 30.19
N LEU A 190 -8.64 -4.39 30.79
CA LEU A 190 -9.13 -4.75 32.11
C LEU A 190 -9.74 -6.15 32.13
N LYS A 191 -10.54 -6.51 31.12
CA LYS A 191 -11.21 -7.82 31.01
C LYS A 191 -10.22 -8.96 30.80
N ASN A 192 -9.20 -8.75 29.97
CA ASN A 192 -8.19 -9.77 29.68
C ASN A 192 -7.00 -9.74 30.66
N ARG A 193 -6.97 -8.76 31.57
CA ARG A 193 -5.87 -8.51 32.52
C ARG A 193 -4.49 -8.49 31.86
N LYS A 194 -4.42 -7.95 30.64
CA LYS A 194 -3.18 -7.85 29.85
C LYS A 194 -3.13 -6.53 29.09
N ALA A 195 -2.05 -5.76 29.28
CA ALA A 195 -1.85 -4.45 28.66
C ALA A 195 -0.80 -4.52 27.53
N SER A 196 -1.12 -5.22 26.44
CA SER A 196 -0.23 -5.29 25.26
C SER A 196 -0.86 -4.66 24.02
N ILE A 197 -0.02 -3.99 23.22
CA ILE A 197 -0.42 -3.34 21.96
C ILE A 197 -1.13 -4.35 21.05
N SER A 198 -0.56 -5.54 20.90
CA SER A 198 -1.12 -6.64 20.11
C SER A 198 -2.50 -7.12 20.58
N LEU A 199 -2.80 -7.03 21.89
CA LEU A 199 -4.09 -7.43 22.43
C LEU A 199 -5.17 -6.44 22.01
N VAL A 200 -4.88 -5.14 22.20
CA VAL A 200 -5.78 -4.03 21.84
C VAL A 200 -5.99 -4.03 20.32
N GLN A 201 -4.92 -4.18 19.55
CA GLN A 201 -4.93 -4.29 18.10
C GLN A 201 -5.90 -5.39 17.63
N ARG A 202 -5.77 -6.61 18.16
CA ARG A 202 -6.59 -7.76 17.73
C ARG A 202 -8.06 -7.64 18.16
N HIS A 203 -8.33 -7.17 19.36
CA HIS A 203 -9.70 -7.07 19.88
C HIS A 203 -10.50 -5.94 19.25
N LEU A 204 -9.84 -4.81 18.99
CA LEU A 204 -10.49 -3.64 18.42
C LEU A 204 -10.36 -3.54 16.89
N LYS A 205 -9.62 -4.47 16.26
CA LYS A 205 -9.37 -4.50 14.81
C LYS A 205 -8.84 -3.14 14.30
N ILE A 206 -7.87 -2.59 15.02
CA ILE A 206 -7.23 -1.31 14.71
C ILE A 206 -5.77 -1.50 14.34
N GLY A 207 -5.16 -0.54 13.65
CA GLY A 207 -3.73 -0.58 13.31
C GLY A 207 -2.79 -0.48 14.52
N TYR A 208 -1.56 -1.00 14.38
CA TYR A 208 -0.56 -1.06 15.46
C TYR A 208 -0.27 0.32 16.10
N ASN A 209 -0.07 1.36 15.29
CA ASN A 209 0.26 2.69 15.80
C ASN A 209 -0.88 3.31 16.63
N ARG A 210 -2.13 3.04 16.26
CA ARG A 210 -3.30 3.49 17.01
C ARG A 210 -3.41 2.71 18.33
N ALA A 211 -3.23 1.39 18.28
CA ALA A 211 -3.18 0.55 19.49
C ALA A 211 -2.03 0.97 20.44
N ALA A 212 -0.86 1.35 19.90
CA ALA A 212 0.26 1.84 20.68
C ALA A 212 -0.08 3.16 21.40
N ARG A 213 -0.64 4.13 20.67
CA ARG A 213 -1.08 5.41 21.21
C ARG A 213 -2.11 5.24 22.33
N LEU A 214 -3.11 4.38 22.13
CA LEU A 214 -4.12 4.05 23.15
C LEU A 214 -3.49 3.49 24.43
N VAL A 215 -2.49 2.60 24.30
CA VAL A 215 -1.78 2.04 25.46
C VAL A 215 -0.89 3.08 26.16
N GLU A 216 -0.27 3.99 25.41
CA GLU A 216 0.51 5.12 25.98
C GLU A 216 -0.39 6.13 26.70
N GLU A 217 -1.58 6.39 26.20
CA GLU A 217 -2.57 7.23 26.89
C GLU A 217 -3.05 6.58 28.19
N MET A 218 -3.25 5.25 28.20
CA MET A 218 -3.54 4.51 29.42
C MET A 218 -2.39 4.59 30.44
N GLU A 219 -1.13 4.61 29.98
CA GLU A 219 0.03 4.81 30.85
C GLU A 219 0.01 6.21 31.46
N LYS A 220 -0.19 7.24 30.64
CA LYS A 220 -0.30 8.64 31.10
C LYS A 220 -1.46 8.84 32.08
N ALA A 221 -2.56 8.12 31.88
CA ALA A 221 -3.74 8.13 32.75
C ALA A 221 -3.56 7.27 34.02
N GLY A 222 -2.45 6.57 34.19
CA GLY A 222 -2.17 5.73 35.36
C GLY A 222 -2.95 4.42 35.41
N LEU A 223 -3.53 3.96 34.30
CA LEU A 223 -4.22 2.68 34.19
C LEU A 223 -3.22 1.52 34.06
N VAL A 224 -2.09 1.75 33.39
CA VAL A 224 -1.04 0.75 33.15
C VAL A 224 0.33 1.33 33.50
N SER A 225 1.28 0.47 33.87
CA SER A 225 2.66 0.87 34.13
C SER A 225 3.40 1.22 32.84
N SER A 226 4.52 1.92 33.00
CA SER A 226 5.57 1.95 31.98
C SER A 226 6.04 0.54 31.64
N MET A 227 6.61 0.40 30.44
CA MET A 227 7.13 -0.87 29.96
C MET A 227 8.27 -1.36 30.86
N SER A 228 8.16 -2.59 31.36
CA SER A 228 9.20 -3.26 32.12
C SER A 228 10.39 -3.64 31.22
N SER A 229 11.52 -3.98 31.83
CA SER A 229 12.69 -4.56 31.14
C SER A 229 12.38 -5.91 30.45
N SER A 230 11.30 -6.58 30.84
CA SER A 230 10.78 -7.80 30.19
C SER A 230 9.77 -7.51 29.06
N GLY A 231 9.57 -6.23 28.71
CA GLY A 231 8.66 -5.82 27.64
C GLY A 231 7.17 -5.91 28.00
N GLN A 232 6.83 -6.06 29.28
CA GLN A 232 5.45 -6.18 29.76
C GLN A 232 4.99 -4.91 30.49
N ARG A 233 3.69 -4.63 30.44
CA ARG A 233 3.06 -3.53 31.18
C ARG A 233 2.10 -4.12 32.21
N GLU A 234 2.20 -3.67 33.45
CA GLU A 234 1.33 -4.09 34.54
C GLU A 234 0.08 -3.21 34.60
N ILE A 235 -1.06 -3.79 34.99
CA ILE A 235 -2.30 -3.04 35.17
C ILE A 235 -2.35 -2.54 36.61
N LEU A 236 -2.38 -1.23 36.78
CA LEU A 236 -2.30 -0.56 38.09
C LEU A 236 -3.66 -0.46 38.78
N VAL A 237 -4.75 -0.76 38.07
CA VAL A 237 -6.12 -0.73 38.59
C VAL A 237 -6.49 -2.07 39.24
N PRO A 238 -7.01 -2.08 40.48
CA PRO A 238 -7.48 -3.30 41.13
C PRO A 238 -8.63 -3.93 40.35
N ALA A 239 -8.71 -5.26 40.38
CA ALA A 239 -9.84 -5.96 39.77
C ALA A 239 -11.13 -5.54 40.51
N ARG A 240 -12.16 -5.11 39.76
CA ARG A 240 -13.50 -4.95 40.33
C ARG A 240 -13.99 -6.33 40.75
N THR A 241 -14.04 -6.58 42.05
CA THR A 241 -14.92 -7.60 42.62
C THR A 241 -16.34 -7.15 42.38
N GLU A 242 -17.13 -7.94 41.66
CA GLU A 242 -18.60 -7.85 41.71
C GLU A 242 -19.11 -8.13 43.12
#